data_AF-A0A1M3LMD2-F1
#
_entry.id   AF-A0A1M3LMD2-F1
#
_cell.length_a   1.000
_cell.length_b   1.000
_cell.length_c   1.000
_cell.angle_alpha   90.00
_cell.angle_beta   90.00
_cell.angle_gamma   90.00
#
_symmetry.space_group_name_H-M   'P 1'
#
loop_
_entity.id
_entity.type
_entity.pdbx_description
1 polymer ?
#
loop_
_entity_poly.entity_id
_entity_poly.type
_entity_poly.pdbx_seq_one_letter_code
_entity_poly.pdbx_strand_id
1 'polypeptide(L)'
;MIRKPPDPYGAYGMAQGSALSLRQADSLAFTRAANLLEQAARDGDRVQREAALKRNQLLWTQVQRLLAPDSHPMPVKLRADMLSLSAFVDRQTLTALVSGDPADIRPLVDIDRQVAAGLME
;
A
#
# COMPACT_ATOMS: atom_id res chain seq x y z
N MET A 1 3.30 -16.90 46.92
CA MET A 1 2.44 -16.50 45.79
C MET A 1 3.01 -17.13 44.51
N ILE A 2 2.36 -18.17 43.98
CA ILE A 2 2.79 -18.84 42.74
C ILE A 2 2.17 -18.07 41.57
N ARG A 3 2.98 -17.39 40.74
CA ARG A 3 2.49 -16.76 39.50
C ARG A 3 2.06 -17.85 38.54
N LYS A 4 0.77 -17.88 38.21
CA LYS A 4 0.23 -18.73 37.14
C LYS A 4 0.94 -18.37 35.82
N PRO A 5 1.43 -19.34 35.04
CA PRO A 5 2.08 -19.05 33.78
C PRO A 5 1.11 -18.31 32.84
N PRO A 6 1.61 -17.38 32.00
CA PRO A 6 0.77 -16.64 31.08
C PRO A 6 0.02 -17.64 30.18
N ASP A 7 -1.29 -17.43 30.06
CA ASP A 7 -2.16 -18.27 29.24
C ASP A 7 -1.72 -18.16 27.77
N PRO A 8 -1.19 -19.25 27.17
CA PRO A 8 -0.72 -19.21 25.79
C PRO A 8 -1.86 -18.88 24.82
N TYR A 9 -3.11 -19.23 25.13
CA TYR A 9 -4.26 -18.97 24.27
C TYR A 9 -4.61 -17.48 24.20
N GLY A 10 -4.39 -16.71 25.28
CA GLY A 10 -4.62 -15.28 25.32
C GLY A 10 -3.62 -14.48 24.45
N ALA A 11 -2.37 -14.91 24.39
CA ALA A 11 -1.32 -14.25 23.60
C ALA A 11 -1.51 -14.46 22.08
N TYR A 12 -1.94 -15.66 21.65
CA TYR A 12 -2.26 -15.93 20.24
C TYR A 12 -3.47 -15.11 19.75
N GLY A 13 -4.52 -14.96 20.56
CA GLY A 13 -5.69 -14.16 20.19
C GLY A 13 -5.38 -12.67 20.03
N MET A 14 -4.52 -12.11 20.89
CA MET A 14 -4.07 -10.72 20.81
C MET A 14 -3.22 -10.46 19.56
N ALA A 15 -2.28 -11.36 19.25
CA ALA A 15 -1.42 -11.23 18.06
C ALA A 15 -2.20 -11.33 16.74
N GLN A 16 -3.20 -12.21 16.67
CA GLN A 16 -4.09 -12.32 15.50
C GLN A 16 -4.96 -11.07 15.33
N GLY A 17 -5.53 -10.53 16.42
CA GLY A 17 -6.29 -9.29 16.37
C GLY A 17 -5.46 -8.09 15.89
N SER A 18 -4.21 -7.98 16.35
CA SER A 18 -3.28 -6.94 15.90
C SER A 18 -2.92 -7.08 14.41
N ALA A 19 -2.64 -8.30 13.93
CA ALA A 19 -2.32 -8.54 12.52
C ALA A 19 -3.51 -8.20 11.59
N LEU A 20 -4.73 -8.55 11.99
CA LEU A 20 -5.96 -8.16 11.27
C LEU A 20 -6.14 -6.64 11.24
N SER A 21 -5.92 -5.96 12.38
CA SER A 21 -6.05 -4.50 12.45
C SER A 21 -5.03 -3.78 11.56
N LEU A 22 -3.81 -4.34 11.42
CA LEU A 22 -2.79 -3.79 10.54
C LEU A 22 -3.16 -3.95 9.07
N ARG A 23 -3.65 -5.14 8.66
CA ARG A 23 -4.13 -5.36 7.28
C ARG A 23 -5.27 -4.43 6.90
N GLN A 24 -6.21 -4.20 7.81
CA GLN A 24 -7.31 -3.25 7.60
C GLN A 24 -6.80 -1.81 7.48
N ALA A 25 -5.83 -1.42 8.31
CA ALA A 25 -5.20 -0.10 8.22
C ALA A 25 -4.46 0.09 6.88
N ASP A 26 -3.72 -0.91 6.42
CA ASP A 26 -3.02 -0.90 5.14
C ASP A 26 -4.01 -0.81 3.96
N SER A 27 -5.08 -1.62 3.98
CA SER A 27 -6.15 -1.56 2.97
C SER A 27 -6.80 -0.17 2.88
N LEU A 28 -7.04 0.46 4.03
CA LEU A 28 -7.58 1.82 4.10
C LEU A 28 -6.58 2.86 3.55
N ALA A 29 -5.28 2.68 3.78
CA ALA A 29 -4.25 3.56 3.23
C ALA A 29 -4.26 3.54 1.69
N PHE A 30 -4.28 2.34 1.09
CA PHE A 30 -4.37 2.18 -0.36
C PHE A 30 -5.69 2.71 -0.93
N THR A 31 -6.82 2.43 -0.25
CA THR A 31 -8.13 2.97 -0.65
C THR A 31 -8.13 4.50 -0.69
N ARG A 32 -7.50 5.15 0.31
CA ARG A 32 -7.37 6.61 0.35
C ARG A 32 -6.45 7.13 -0.76
N ALA A 33 -5.34 6.46 -1.04
CA ALA A 33 -4.45 6.83 -2.14
C ALA A 33 -5.17 6.76 -3.49
N ALA A 34 -5.88 5.66 -3.76
CA ALA A 34 -6.70 5.49 -4.96
C ALA A 34 -7.74 6.62 -5.12
N ASN A 35 -8.45 6.96 -4.04
CA ASN A 35 -9.46 8.02 -4.07
C ASN A 35 -8.84 9.41 -4.31
N LEU A 36 -7.68 9.70 -3.72
CA LEU A 36 -6.96 10.96 -3.95
C LEU A 36 -6.49 11.09 -5.39
N LEU A 37 -5.92 10.02 -5.96
CA LEU A 37 -5.50 9.97 -7.35
C LEU A 37 -6.69 10.14 -8.31
N GLU A 38 -7.78 9.41 -8.09
CA GLU A 38 -9.01 9.48 -8.88
C GLU A 38 -9.59 10.91 -8.86
N GLN A 39 -9.70 11.52 -7.67
CA GLN A 39 -10.22 12.87 -7.52
C GLN A 39 -9.33 13.89 -8.24
N ALA A 40 -8.01 13.80 -8.08
CA ALA A 40 -7.08 14.70 -8.74
C ALA A 40 -7.09 14.53 -10.27
N ALA A 41 -7.25 13.31 -10.76
CA ALA A 41 -7.38 13.04 -12.20
C ALA A 41 -8.68 13.63 -12.78
N ARG A 42 -9.79 13.55 -12.04
CA ARG A 42 -11.10 14.02 -12.51
C ARG A 42 -11.22 15.53 -12.50
N ASP A 43 -10.88 16.15 -11.37
CA ASP A 43 -11.25 17.55 -11.09
C ASP A 43 -10.03 18.44 -10.74
N GLY A 44 -8.86 17.84 -10.54
CA GLY A 44 -7.66 18.55 -10.07
C GLY A 44 -6.94 19.30 -11.18
N ASP A 45 -6.36 20.45 -10.83
CA ASP A 45 -5.35 21.11 -11.68
C ASP A 45 -4.02 20.34 -11.71
N ARG A 46 -3.05 20.82 -12.49
CA ARG A 46 -1.73 20.18 -12.60
C ARG A 46 -1.02 20.04 -11.25
N VAL A 47 -1.07 21.06 -10.40
CA VAL A 47 -0.41 21.05 -9.08
C VAL A 47 -1.05 20.03 -8.16
N GLN A 48 -2.39 19.93 -8.18
CA GLN A 48 -3.15 18.95 -7.42
C GLN A 48 -2.85 17.52 -7.87
N ARG A 49 -2.74 17.28 -9.20
CA ARG A 49 -2.33 15.98 -9.75
C ARG A 49 -0.92 15.59 -9.33
N GLU A 50 0.04 16.52 -9.45
CA GLU A 50 1.42 16.28 -9.00
C GLU A 50 1.50 15.98 -7.49
N ALA A 51 0.70 16.68 -6.67
CA ALA A 51 0.64 16.43 -5.23
C ALA A 51 0.06 15.05 -4.91
N ALA A 52 -1.01 14.62 -5.59
CA ALA A 52 -1.59 13.30 -5.43
C ALA A 52 -0.61 12.18 -5.85
N LEU A 53 0.06 12.35 -6.99
CA LEU A 53 1.08 11.44 -7.50
C LEU A 53 2.25 11.28 -6.51
N LYS A 54 2.80 12.38 -5.99
CA LYS A 54 3.88 12.35 -4.99
C LYS A 54 3.44 11.65 -3.69
N ARG A 55 2.19 11.85 -3.28
CA ARG A 55 1.63 11.23 -2.08
C ARG A 55 1.45 9.72 -2.28
N ASN A 56 1.04 9.28 -3.46
CA ASN A 56 1.01 7.86 -3.81
C ASN A 56 2.41 7.24 -3.86
N GLN A 57 3.37 7.93 -4.48
CA GLN A 57 4.76 7.46 -4.52
C GLN A 57 5.36 7.27 -3.13
N LEU A 58 5.02 8.14 -2.18
CA LEU A 58 5.47 8.03 -0.79
C LEU A 58 4.92 6.75 -0.12
N LEU A 59 3.65 6.42 -0.35
CA LEU A 59 3.05 5.17 0.15
C LEU A 59 3.81 3.96 -0.41
N TRP A 60 4.02 3.92 -1.73
CA TRP A 60 4.74 2.82 -2.36
C TRP A 60 6.23 2.74 -1.97
N THR A 61 6.88 3.87 -1.71
CA THR A 61 8.24 3.89 -1.13
C THR A 61 8.26 3.23 0.26
N GLN A 62 7.22 3.43 1.07
CA GLN A 62 7.12 2.74 2.37
C GLN A 62 6.95 1.24 2.18
N VAL A 63 6.10 0.81 1.25
CA VAL A 63 5.91 -0.60 0.88
C VAL A 63 7.23 -1.24 0.47
N GLN A 64 7.98 -0.61 -0.44
CA GLN A 64 9.29 -1.09 -0.87
C GLN A 64 10.26 -1.24 0.30
N ARG A 65 10.35 -0.24 1.17
CA ARG A 65 11.24 -0.30 2.36
C ARG A 65 10.86 -1.42 3.32
N LEU A 66 9.56 -1.67 3.51
CA LEU A 66 9.08 -2.77 4.36
C LEU A 66 9.42 -4.13 3.75
N LEU A 67 9.34 -4.27 2.43
CA LEU A 67 9.59 -5.53 1.72
C LEU A 67 11.05 -5.79 1.37
N ALA A 68 11.92 -4.77 1.43
CA ALA A 68 13.32 -4.88 1.05
C ALA A 68 14.18 -5.86 1.90
N PRO A 69 13.96 -6.01 3.22
CA PRO A 69 14.78 -6.93 4.03
C PRO A 69 14.59 -8.39 3.63
N ASP A 70 15.69 -9.12 3.46
CA ASP A 70 15.65 -10.55 3.14
C ASP A 70 14.96 -11.40 4.22
N SER A 71 14.98 -10.93 5.46
CA SER A 71 14.31 -11.55 6.61
C SER A 71 12.78 -11.35 6.63
N HIS A 72 12.20 -10.63 5.67
CA HIS A 72 10.76 -10.38 5.63
C HIS A 72 9.98 -11.71 5.56
N PRO A 73 8.94 -11.93 6.41
CA PRO A 73 8.24 -13.22 6.55
C PRO A 73 7.34 -13.60 5.37
N MET A 74 7.29 -12.77 4.32
CA MET A 74 6.46 -13.02 3.13
C MET A 74 7.13 -14.06 2.22
N PRO A 75 6.36 -14.96 1.58
CA PRO A 75 6.92 -15.89 0.60
C PRO A 75 7.73 -15.17 -0.47
N VAL A 76 8.92 -15.71 -0.81
CA VAL A 76 9.90 -15.06 -1.71
C VAL A 76 9.27 -14.62 -3.03
N LYS A 77 8.45 -15.48 -3.65
CA LYS A 77 7.77 -15.16 -4.92
C LYS A 77 6.82 -13.97 -4.75
N LEU A 78 5.97 -13.98 -3.73
CA LEU A 78 5.02 -12.91 -3.48
C LEU A 78 5.73 -11.58 -3.18
N ARG A 79 6.83 -11.63 -2.41
CA ARG A 79 7.67 -10.46 -2.14
C ARG A 79 8.29 -9.90 -3.42
N ALA A 80 8.80 -10.76 -4.30
CA ALA A 80 9.36 -10.35 -5.59
C ALA A 80 8.30 -9.75 -6.52
N ASP A 81 7.09 -10.33 -6.55
CA ASP A 81 5.97 -9.80 -7.32
C ASP A 81 5.56 -8.40 -6.82
N MET A 82 5.49 -8.20 -5.49
CA MET A 82 5.18 -6.90 -4.87
C MET A 82 6.27 -5.84 -5.11
N LEU A 83 7.55 -6.22 -5.05
CA LEU A 83 8.65 -5.31 -5.40
C LEU A 83 8.64 -4.93 -6.88
N SER A 84 8.30 -5.88 -7.76
CA SER A 84 8.15 -5.62 -9.20
C SER A 84 6.99 -4.67 -9.48
N LEU A 85 5.86 -4.86 -8.80
CA LEU A 85 4.72 -3.95 -8.85
C LEU A 85 5.08 -2.55 -8.35
N SER A 86 5.82 -2.46 -7.24
CA SER A 86 6.30 -1.19 -6.72
C SER A 86 7.18 -0.43 -7.72
N ALA A 87 8.07 -1.14 -8.42
CA ALA A 87 8.89 -0.54 -9.47
C ALA A 87 8.08 -0.10 -10.69
N PHE A 88 6.98 -0.80 -11.02
CA PHE A 88 6.04 -0.34 -12.04
C PHE A 88 5.35 0.97 -11.61
N VAL A 89 4.86 1.05 -10.38
CA VAL A 89 4.23 2.27 -9.83
C VAL A 89 5.18 3.46 -9.90
N ASP A 90 6.47 3.30 -9.57
CA ASP A 90 7.45 4.38 -9.68
C ASP A 90 7.58 4.91 -11.12
N ARG A 91 7.72 4.00 -12.10
CA ARG A 91 7.82 4.37 -13.51
C ARG A 91 6.54 5.04 -14.02
N GLN A 92 5.38 4.51 -13.64
CA GLN A 92 4.10 5.08 -14.04
C GLN A 92 3.87 6.45 -13.38
N THR A 93 4.28 6.63 -12.13
CA THR A 93 4.22 7.92 -11.44
C THR A 93 5.08 8.96 -12.15
N LEU A 94 6.31 8.61 -12.54
CA LEU A 94 7.17 9.50 -13.33
C LEU A 94 6.54 9.85 -14.68
N THR A 95 5.93 8.87 -15.36
CA THR A 95 5.23 9.09 -16.63
C THR A 95 4.12 10.11 -16.47
N ALA A 96 3.25 9.93 -15.47
CA ALA A 96 2.14 10.85 -15.19
C ALA A 96 2.60 12.25 -14.75
N LEU A 97 3.72 12.36 -14.02
CA LEU A 97 4.32 13.64 -13.65
C LEU A 97 4.86 14.41 -14.86
N VAL A 98 5.48 13.70 -15.81
CA VAL A 98 6.06 14.30 -17.02
C VAL A 98 4.98 14.71 -18.00
N SER A 99 4.01 13.82 -18.29
CA SER A 99 2.93 14.11 -19.23
C SER A 99 1.95 15.15 -18.67
N GLY A 100 1.66 15.08 -17.36
CA GLY A 100 0.60 15.85 -16.74
C GLY A 100 -0.81 15.45 -17.18
N ASP A 101 -0.94 14.38 -17.97
CA ASP A 101 -2.19 13.85 -18.50
C ASP A 101 -2.93 13.05 -17.41
N PRO A 102 -4.18 13.40 -17.07
CA PRO A 102 -4.99 12.62 -16.14
C PRO A 102 -5.15 11.13 -16.51
N ALA A 103 -5.10 10.78 -17.79
CA ALA A 103 -5.23 9.39 -18.25
C ALA A 103 -4.11 8.49 -17.70
N ASP A 104 -2.91 9.03 -17.50
CA ASP A 104 -1.76 8.29 -16.97
C ASP A 104 -1.88 8.01 -15.45
N ILE A 105 -2.85 8.61 -14.76
CA ILE A 105 -3.11 8.35 -13.34
C ILE A 105 -3.93 7.06 -13.16
N ARG A 106 -4.75 6.70 -14.15
CA ARG A 106 -5.70 5.59 -14.03
C ARG A 106 -5.07 4.24 -13.66
N PRO A 107 -3.94 3.80 -14.26
CA PRO A 107 -3.30 2.55 -13.86
C PRO A 107 -2.91 2.51 -12.38
N LEU A 108 -2.51 3.66 -11.80
CA LEU A 108 -2.15 3.75 -10.38
C LEU A 108 -3.36 3.56 -9.47
N VAL A 109 -4.49 4.18 -9.84
CA VAL A 109 -5.77 4.02 -9.12
C VAL A 109 -6.20 2.55 -9.11
N ASP A 110 -6.14 1.89 -10.26
CA ASP A 110 -6.57 0.50 -10.41
C ASP A 110 -5.68 -0.45 -9.59
N ILE A 111 -4.37 -0.21 -9.57
CA ILE A 111 -3.42 -0.96 -8.74
C ILE A 111 -3.73 -0.79 -7.25
N ASP A 112 -3.88 0.45 -6.77
CA ASP A 112 -4.14 0.71 -5.35
C ASP A 112 -5.47 0.05 -4.90
N ARG A 113 -6.50 0.07 -5.75
CA ARG A 113 -7.77 -0.61 -5.48
C ARG A 113 -7.62 -2.13 -5.41
N GLN A 114 -6.86 -2.74 -6.32
CA GLN A 114 -6.61 -4.19 -6.33
C GLN A 114 -5.82 -4.62 -5.09
N VAL A 115 -4.80 -3.86 -4.69
CA VAL A 115 -4.02 -4.13 -3.49
C VAL A 115 -4.89 -3.97 -2.23
N ALA A 116 -5.70 -2.91 -2.16
CA ALA A 116 -6.64 -2.71 -1.05
C ALA A 116 -7.64 -3.86 -0.90
N ALA A 117 -8.17 -4.36 -2.03
CA ALA A 117 -9.08 -5.50 -2.04
C ALA A 117 -8.38 -6.78 -1.56
N GLY A 118 -7.19 -7.08 -2.09
CA GLY A 118 -6.44 -8.28 -1.69
C GLY A 118 -5.98 -8.28 -0.22
N LEU A 119 -5.87 -7.11 0.41
CA LEU A 119 -5.59 -7.00 1.85
C LEU A 119 -6.80 -7.33 2.74
N MET A 120 -8.01 -7.33 2.17
CA MET A 120 -9.27 -7.61 2.86
C MET A 120 -9.77 -9.05 2.70
N GLU A 121 -9.12 -9.84 1.84
CA GLU A 121 -9.35 -11.29 1.67
C GLU A 121 -8.60 -12.12 2.74
#